data_AF-A0A9J6CUI2-F1
#
_entry.id   AF-A0A9J6CUI2-F1
#
_cell.length_a   1.000
_cell.length_b   1.000
_cell.length_c   1.000
_cell.angle_alpha   90.00
_cell.angle_beta   90.00
_cell.angle_gamma   90.00
#
_symmetry.space_group_name_H-M   'P 1'
#
loop_
_entity.id
_entity.type
_entity.pdbx_description
1 polymer ?
#
loop_
_entity_poly.entity_id
_entity_poly.type
_entity_poly.pdbx_seq_one_letter_code
_entity_poly.pdbx_strand_id
1 'polypeptide(L)'
;MKQYLTMAPLEEVGLIKAITGIGAFEMNDIWLVKMRSKADKDDLLKTGELQVKGGFCAIVCPIQHDVTVKIHWIDFDISNGSIRQALSDFGEVLEVSNDNWTISGLEHAT
;
A
#
# COMPACT_ATOMS: atom_id res chain seq x y z
N MET A 1 -15.85 -3.10 -25.52
CA MET A 1 -16.50 -4.06 -24.61
C MET A 1 -16.54 -3.42 -23.23
N LYS A 2 -17.72 -3.22 -22.63
CA LYS A 2 -17.80 -2.61 -21.28
C LYS A 2 -17.55 -3.69 -20.23
N GLN A 3 -16.44 -3.58 -19.51
CA GLN A 3 -16.00 -4.51 -18.47
C GLN A 3 -16.79 -4.24 -17.18
N TYR A 4 -18.00 -4.79 -17.10
CA TYR A 4 -18.74 -4.77 -15.84
C TYR A 4 -18.17 -5.86 -14.92
N LEU A 5 -17.73 -5.51 -13.71
CA LEU A 5 -17.43 -6.49 -12.68
C LEU A 5 -18.73 -7.27 -12.41
N THR A 6 -18.76 -8.55 -12.76
CA THR A 6 -19.85 -9.43 -12.35
C THR A 6 -19.65 -9.75 -10.88
N MET A 7 -20.71 -9.83 -10.08
CA MET A 7 -20.61 -10.11 -8.64
C MET A 7 -20.09 -11.53 -8.32
N ALA A 8 -20.12 -12.45 -9.30
CA ALA A 8 -19.76 -13.86 -9.14
C ALA A 8 -18.39 -14.12 -8.44
N PRO A 9 -17.28 -13.43 -8.79
CA PRO A 9 -16.00 -13.67 -8.12
C PRO A 9 -16.00 -13.21 -6.66
N LEU A 10 -16.85 -12.25 -6.30
CA LEU A 10 -17.01 -11.80 -4.90
C LEU A 10 -17.95 -12.72 -4.10
N GLU A 11 -18.82 -13.48 -4.79
CA GLU A 11 -19.62 -14.56 -4.20
C GLU A 11 -18.75 -15.77 -3.87
N GLU A 12 -17.80 -16.11 -4.75
CA GLU A 12 -16.86 -17.24 -4.56
C GLU A 12 -15.98 -17.07 -3.32
N VAL A 13 -15.63 -15.83 -2.97
CA VAL A 13 -14.85 -15.50 -1.77
C VAL A 13 -15.74 -15.38 -0.52
N GLY A 14 -17.06 -15.51 -0.66
CA GLY A 14 -18.02 -15.44 0.46
C GLY A 14 -18.23 -14.04 1.03
N LEU A 15 -17.64 -13.00 0.43
CA LEU A 15 -17.62 -11.64 0.97
C LEU A 15 -18.71 -10.73 0.38
N ILE A 16 -19.58 -11.24 -0.51
CA ILE A 16 -20.64 -10.42 -1.13
C ILE A 16 -21.54 -9.70 -0.12
N LYS A 17 -21.86 -10.36 1.01
CA LYS A 17 -22.69 -9.78 2.07
C LYS A 17 -21.99 -8.62 2.79
N ALA A 18 -20.67 -8.58 2.75
CA ALA A 18 -19.87 -7.52 3.35
C ALA A 18 -19.72 -6.29 2.45
N ILE A 19 -20.15 -6.35 1.19
CA ILE A 19 -20.05 -5.22 0.25
C ILE A 19 -21.23 -4.27 0.47
N THR A 20 -20.91 -2.99 0.67
CA THR A 20 -21.87 -1.89 0.86
C THR A 20 -21.95 -0.95 -0.34
N GLY A 21 -21.01 -1.07 -1.29
CA GLY A 21 -21.01 -0.32 -2.54
C GLY A 21 -19.90 -0.78 -3.46
N ILE A 22 -20.10 -0.63 -4.76
CA ILE A 22 -19.10 -0.89 -5.79
C ILE A 22 -19.19 0.21 -6.86
N GLY A 23 -18.04 0.70 -7.32
CA GLY A 23 -17.97 1.72 -8.35
C GLY A 23 -16.72 1.55 -9.20
N ALA A 24 -16.79 1.92 -10.48
CA ALA A 24 -15.60 2.01 -11.33
C ALA A 24 -14.81 3.27 -10.97
N PHE A 25 -13.48 3.18 -10.94
CA PHE A 25 -12.56 4.27 -10.68
C PHE A 25 -11.61 4.42 -11.86
N GLU A 26 -11.88 5.40 -12.74
CA GLU A 26 -11.14 5.66 -13.99
C GLU A 26 -11.01 4.47 -14.97
N MET A 27 -11.33 4.72 -16.25
CA MET A 27 -11.08 3.79 -17.37
C MET A 27 -11.56 2.31 -17.22
N ASN A 28 -12.58 2.02 -16.39
CA ASN A 28 -13.24 0.70 -16.24
C ASN A 28 -12.38 -0.49 -15.78
N ASP A 29 -11.06 -0.32 -15.61
CA ASP A 29 -10.15 -1.42 -15.26
C ASP A 29 -9.84 -1.48 -13.76
N ILE A 30 -10.24 -0.45 -13.00
CA ILE A 30 -10.11 -0.39 -11.55
C ILE A 30 -11.51 -0.24 -10.95
N TRP A 31 -11.78 -1.03 -9.91
CA TRP A 31 -13.03 -0.97 -9.16
C TRP A 31 -12.75 -0.66 -7.69
N LEU A 32 -13.53 0.27 -7.16
CA LEU A 32 -13.58 0.55 -5.73
C LEU A 32 -14.70 -0.26 -5.12
N VAL A 33 -14.35 -1.06 -4.12
CA VAL A 33 -15.30 -1.83 -3.32
C VAL A 33 -15.34 -1.26 -1.92
N LYS A 34 -16.53 -0.83 -1.49
CA LYS A 34 -16.77 -0.34 -0.13
C LYS A 34 -17.20 -1.49 0.76
N MET A 35 -16.37 -1.84 1.74
CA MET A 35 -16.64 -2.93 2.68
C MET A 35 -17.40 -2.41 3.91
N ARG A 36 -18.20 -3.30 4.52
CA ARG A 36 -19.01 -3.03 5.72
C ARG A 36 -18.15 -2.82 6.96
N SER A 37 -17.10 -3.62 7.10
CA SER A 37 -16.20 -3.55 8.24
C SER A 37 -14.73 -3.65 7.81
N LYS A 38 -13.83 -3.24 8.72
CA LYS A 38 -12.39 -3.42 8.53
C LYS A 38 -12.01 -4.91 8.45
N ALA A 39 -12.64 -5.77 9.26
CA ALA A 39 -12.37 -7.21 9.24
C ALA A 39 -12.67 -7.83 7.86
N ASP A 40 -13.83 -7.50 7.27
CA ASP A 40 -14.18 -8.01 5.94
C ASP A 40 -13.23 -7.51 4.85
N LYS A 41 -12.72 -6.27 5.00
CA LYS A 41 -11.70 -5.70 4.10
C LYS A 41 -10.37 -6.45 4.23
N ASP A 42 -9.94 -6.73 5.46
CA ASP A 42 -8.69 -7.44 5.72
C ASP A 42 -8.77 -8.89 5.19
N ASP A 43 -9.92 -9.54 5.33
CA ASP A 43 -10.16 -10.87 4.74
C ASP A 43 -10.16 -10.84 3.21
N LEU A 44 -10.74 -9.80 2.59
CA LEU A 44 -10.65 -9.61 1.14
C LEU A 44 -9.19 -9.44 0.70
N LEU A 45 -8.40 -8.61 1.40
CA LEU A 45 -6.99 -8.37 1.08
C LEU A 45 -6.13 -9.63 1.17
N LYS A 46 -6.39 -10.53 2.14
CA LYS A 46 -5.67 -11.82 2.25
C LYS A 46 -5.85 -12.72 1.03
N THR A 47 -6.92 -12.54 0.27
CA THR A 47 -7.16 -13.29 -0.97
C THR A 47 -6.12 -12.96 -2.05
N GLY A 48 -5.55 -11.73 -2.01
CA GLY A 48 -4.51 -11.24 -2.92
C GLY A 48 -5.03 -10.94 -4.33
N GLU A 49 -5.58 -11.95 -5.01
CA GLU A 49 -6.04 -11.88 -6.38
C GLU A 49 -7.39 -12.58 -6.55
N LEU A 50 -8.22 -12.07 -7.48
CA LEU A 50 -9.48 -12.69 -7.88
C LEU A 50 -9.48 -13.02 -9.36
N GLN A 51 -10.07 -14.15 -9.71
CA GLN A 51 -10.31 -14.48 -11.11
C GLN A 51 -11.64 -13.89 -11.56
N VAL A 52 -11.59 -12.81 -12.33
CA VAL A 52 -12.78 -12.12 -12.86
C VAL A 52 -12.84 -12.35 -14.36
N LYS A 53 -13.84 -13.10 -14.83
CA LYS A 53 -14.06 -13.38 -16.26
C LYS A 53 -12.81 -13.94 -16.97
N GLY A 54 -12.04 -14.77 -16.26
CA GLY A 54 -10.81 -15.38 -16.77
C GLY A 54 -9.56 -14.50 -16.69
N GLY A 55 -9.67 -13.25 -16.25
CA GLY A 55 -8.54 -12.38 -15.94
C GLY A 55 -8.22 -12.36 -14.43
N PHE A 56 -6.95 -12.16 -14.09
CA PHE A 56 -6.53 -11.94 -12.70
C PHE A 56 -6.70 -10.47 -12.33
N CYS A 57 -7.41 -10.21 -11.23
CA CYS A 57 -7.62 -8.89 -10.66
C CYS A 57 -6.92 -8.80 -9.31
N ALA A 58 -5.94 -7.92 -9.19
CA ALA A 58 -5.28 -7.65 -7.92
C ALA A 58 -6.22 -6.92 -6.95
N ILE A 59 -6.26 -7.38 -5.70
CA ILE A 59 -6.95 -6.67 -4.63
C ILE A 59 -5.94 -5.78 -3.93
N VAL A 60 -6.12 -4.48 -4.06
CA VAL A 60 -5.26 -3.49 -3.42
C VAL A 60 -6.07 -2.63 -2.46
N CYS A 61 -5.49 -2.35 -1.29
CA CYS A 61 -6.03 -1.36 -0.37
C CYS A 61 -5.54 0.02 -0.81
N PRO A 62 -6.42 0.94 -1.26
CA PRO A 62 -6.00 2.27 -1.71
C PRO A 62 -5.52 3.19 -0.58
N ILE A 63 -5.48 2.70 0.67
CA ILE A 63 -5.14 3.47 1.87
C ILE A 63 -3.89 2.90 2.56
N GLN A 64 -3.42 1.71 2.19
CA GLN A 64 -2.16 1.19 2.71
C GLN A 64 -1.02 1.77 1.88
N HIS A 65 -0.47 2.84 2.40
CA HIS A 65 0.68 3.53 1.86
C HIS A 65 1.79 3.45 2.90
N ASP A 66 2.35 2.26 3.09
CA ASP A 66 3.71 2.19 3.63
C ASP A 66 4.60 2.73 2.51
N VAL A 67 5.00 3.99 2.63
CA VAL A 67 5.78 4.68 1.60
C VAL A 67 7.23 4.65 2.02
N THR A 68 8.08 4.00 1.24
CA THR A 68 9.53 4.13 1.38
C THR A 68 9.98 5.38 0.64
N VAL A 69 10.57 6.33 1.35
CA VAL A 69 11.15 7.55 0.78
C VAL A 69 12.66 7.59 1.01
N LYS A 70 13.42 8.09 0.04
CA LYS A 70 14.84 8.40 0.21
C LYS A 70 14.99 9.90 0.40
N ILE A 71 15.64 10.31 1.49
CA ILE A 71 15.92 11.71 1.79
C ILE A 71 17.40 11.95 1.50
N HIS A 72 17.68 12.91 0.63
CA HIS A 72 19.03 13.30 0.24
C HIS A 72 19.48 14.57 0.97
N TRP A 73 20.79 14.77 1.04
CA TRP A 73 21.43 15.96 1.63
C TRP A 73 21.11 16.19 3.11
N ILE A 74 20.96 15.10 3.86
CA ILE A 74 20.96 15.16 5.32
C ILE A 74 22.41 15.33 5.78
N ASP A 75 22.63 16.24 6.72
CA ASP A 75 23.94 16.44 7.36
C ASP A 75 24.33 15.21 8.20
N PHE A 76 25.63 14.89 8.25
CA PHE A 76 26.15 13.65 8.83
C PHE A 76 25.88 13.53 10.33
N ASP A 77 25.76 14.66 11.03
CA ASP A 77 25.53 14.72 12.47
C ASP A 77 24.06 14.54 12.87
N ILE A 78 23.14 14.46 11.89
CA ILE A 78 21.71 14.32 12.16
C ILE A 78 21.37 12.87 12.49
N SER A 79 20.84 12.67 13.69
CA SER A 79 20.40 11.36 14.15
C SER A 79 19.08 10.91 13.51
N ASN A 80 18.90 9.59 13.35
CA ASN A 80 17.65 9.00 12.88
C ASN A 80 16.44 9.40 13.75
N GLY A 81 16.67 9.69 15.04
CA GLY A 81 15.63 10.20 15.94
C GLY A 81 15.11 11.58 15.51
N SER A 82 16.01 12.48 15.08
CA SER A 82 15.66 13.80 14.58
C SER A 82 14.91 13.72 13.25
N ILE A 83 15.34 12.82 12.36
CA ILE A 83 14.65 12.53 11.09
C ILE A 83 13.24 12.00 11.36
N ARG A 84 13.12 11.02 12.27
CA ARG A 84 11.82 10.47 12.67
C ARG A 84 10.90 11.55 13.24
N GLN A 85 11.41 12.43 14.08
CA GLN A 85 10.64 13.55 14.63
C GLN A 85 10.21 14.54 13.54
N ALA A 86 11.07 14.85 12.57
CA ALA A 86 10.69 15.71 11.45
C ALA A 86 9.62 15.08 10.55
N LEU A 87 9.66 13.76 10.39
CA LEU A 87 8.69 13.03 9.56
C LEU A 87 7.37 12.69 10.28
N SER A 88 7.31 12.83 11.61
CA SER A 88 6.10 12.49 12.37
C SER A 88 4.89 13.35 12.01
N ASP A 89 5.12 14.53 11.46
CA ASP A 89 4.06 15.44 11.00
C ASP A 89 3.32 14.90 9.76
N PHE A 90 3.94 13.97 9.02
CA PHE A 90 3.39 13.38 7.79
C PHE A 90 2.77 12.00 8.01
N GLY A 91 3.06 11.34 9.14
CA GLY A 91 2.52 10.02 9.47
C GLY A 91 3.35 9.25 10.48
N GLU A 92 2.95 8.00 10.73
CA GLU A 92 3.72 7.08 11.56
C GLU A 92 4.98 6.62 10.81
N VAL A 93 6.15 6.86 11.41
CA VAL A 93 7.43 6.46 10.83
C VAL A 93 7.79 5.06 11.30
N LEU A 94 7.62 4.06 10.44
CA LEU A 94 7.90 2.66 10.75
C LEU A 94 9.41 2.41 10.94
N GLU A 95 10.23 2.87 10.00
CA GLU A 95 11.68 2.62 9.98
C GLU A 95 12.45 3.84 9.45
N VAL A 96 13.66 4.06 9.97
CA VAL A 96 14.64 5.00 9.42
C VAL A 96 16.01 4.31 9.41
N SER A 97 16.59 4.16 8.24
CA SER A 97 17.93 3.61 8.02
C SER A 97 18.78 4.59 7.22
N ASN A 98 20.09 4.59 7.51
CA ASN A 98 21.05 5.39 6.77
C ASN A 98 21.78 4.51 5.76
N ASP A 99 21.68 4.86 4.48
CA ASP A 99 22.53 4.31 3.44
C ASP A 99 23.90 5.02 3.52
N ASN A 100 24.77 4.54 4.41
CA ASN A 100 26.15 5.04 4.49
C ASN A 100 26.97 4.42 3.36
N TRP A 101 27.53 5.27 2.49
CA TRP A 101 28.44 4.83 1.44
C TRP A 101 29.84 4.77 2.01
N THR A 102 30.35 3.57 2.26
CA THR A 102 31.75 3.38 2.65
C THR A 102 32.62 3.53 1.41
N ILE A 103 33.35 4.64 1.31
CA ILE A 103 34.38 4.82 0.28
C ILE A 103 35.70 4.32 0.87
N SER A 104 36.30 3.31 0.23
CA SER A 104 37.62 2.80 0.62
C SER A 104 38.64 3.95 0.68
N GLY A 105 39.34 4.09 1.81
CA GLY A 105 40.25 5.20 2.08
C GLY A 105 39.68 6.38 2.88
N LEU A 106 38.36 6.41 3.16
CA LEU A 106 37.70 7.41 4.03
C LEU A 106 37.10 6.79 5.30
N GLU A 107 37.46 5.55 5.61
CA GLU A 107 36.93 4.76 6.72
C GLU A 107 37.26 5.27 8.13
N HIS A 108 38.04 6.35 8.26
CA HIS A 108 38.39 7.00 9.53
C HIS A 108 37.98 8.48 9.60
N ALA A 109 37.27 9.00 8.60
CA ALA A 109 36.73 10.35 8.65
C ALA A 109 35.38 10.32 9.38
N THR A 110 35.44 10.22 10.70
CA THR A 110 34.29 10.38 11.61
C THR A 110 34.62 11.45 12.63
#